data_AF-A0A1V6IID5-F1
#
_entry.id   AF-A0A1V6IID5-F1
#
_cell.length_a   1.000
_cell.length_b   1.000
_cell.length_c   1.000
_cell.angle_alpha   90.00
_cell.angle_beta   90.00
_cell.angle_gamma   90.00
#
_symmetry.space_group_name_H-M   'P 1'
#
loop_
_entity.id
_entity.type
_entity.pdbx_description
1 polymer ?
#
loop_
_entity_poly.entity_id
_entity_poly.type
_entity_poly.pdbx_seq_one_letter_code
_entity_poly.pdbx_strand_id
1 'polypeptide(L)'
;MAGALTGFVGNTSGAVPPIGTDDHPFYGTFDGNGKTIKNLWVSSDPLDWKEKPIGYEYIDVGASIGFFGNIGQLNDGAIIGEANNFYLENIEITNKVADKYAGIVVGLVNGNIQAVGVKNAKMSLGTTAHQVTSEYVLIGKLGPNVEWLDVPADNIGGNLLIDPNREQTVHNSIYYPNVVQAPDSIIGRAYYVGDAILLSTNINQNNSKFLKFTQTVTVNPNANQVVRTDAAPMVQLTAANYSQYGTDHYWQRIQDIYSRSRVRSVMFGSTPNPLYAPAINAQGQWNYPVNLPAEALAPNAPRNTICFKPLTGGTSGLSFFRSNQGGDQECISVYHYKRVNNQITNLKETRFAIIKGTLGNREGVYIDFVIPQSMAAEGYEFVVGISSYLPATSAGFMYLSLSGTDQSGGDNNAQVQSVDFTYYTSAGTFEDLTDPHYVPKKVHFDFDGVYNGNAYFNMLDYPSNDGKVYFYYDPNFVITNNLTGTVGVKTSTYNSTTFPPRQETSP
;
A
#
# COMPACT_ATOMS: atom_id res chain seq x y z
N MET A 1 2.11 17.64 22.62
CA MET A 1 1.57 18.13 23.92
C MET A 1 2.37 17.47 25.03
N ALA A 2 3.22 18.19 25.76
CA ALA A 2 3.87 17.65 26.96
C ALA A 2 2.97 17.89 28.17
N GLY A 3 1.94 17.07 28.30
CA GLY A 3 1.00 17.11 29.43
C GLY A 3 0.52 15.70 29.70
N ALA A 4 0.84 15.16 30.87
CA ALA A 4 0.32 13.87 31.30
C ALA A 4 -1.21 13.93 31.30
N LEU A 5 -1.85 13.06 30.53
CA LEU A 5 -3.30 12.81 30.63
C LEU A 5 -3.55 12.08 31.95
N THR A 6 -3.58 12.84 33.04
CA THR A 6 -4.17 12.38 34.31
C THR A 6 -5.66 12.24 34.06
N GLY A 7 -6.14 10.99 34.02
CA GLY A 7 -7.52 10.55 33.80
C GLY A 7 -8.55 11.67 33.60
N PHE A 8 -8.97 11.88 32.37
CA PHE A 8 -10.04 12.82 32.08
C PHE A 8 -11.36 12.25 32.63
N VAL A 9 -11.78 12.73 33.80
CA VAL A 9 -13.11 12.51 34.39
C VAL A 9 -13.90 13.79 34.13
N GLY A 10 -14.51 13.89 32.95
CA GLY A 10 -15.25 15.08 32.54
C GLY A 10 -16.29 14.75 31.48
N ASN A 11 -17.51 15.23 31.70
CA ASN A 11 -18.64 15.13 30.78
C ASN A 11 -18.39 15.85 29.43
N THR A 12 -18.70 15.17 28.33
CA THR A 12 -18.74 15.76 26.99
C THR A 12 -20.19 16.06 26.62
N SER A 13 -20.73 17.20 27.08
CA SER A 13 -22.03 17.72 26.63
C SER A 13 -21.95 18.44 25.27
N GLY A 14 -21.02 18.05 24.41
CA GLY A 14 -20.71 18.67 23.11
C GLY A 14 -19.43 18.10 22.51
N ALA A 15 -19.28 18.22 21.19
CA ALA A 15 -18.14 17.71 20.45
C ALA A 15 -16.87 18.56 20.65
N VAL A 16 -15.75 18.04 20.17
CA VAL A 16 -14.49 18.78 19.99
C VAL A 16 -14.05 18.72 18.52
N PRO A 17 -13.24 19.69 18.05
CA PRO A 17 -12.56 19.57 16.76
C PRO A 17 -11.57 18.38 16.74
N PRO A 18 -11.22 17.86 15.56
CA PRO A 18 -10.12 16.90 15.42
C PRO A 18 -8.78 17.54 15.84
N ILE A 19 -7.83 16.70 16.30
CA ILE A 19 -6.47 17.16 16.57
C ILE A 19 -5.70 17.25 15.25
N GLY A 20 -5.36 18.47 14.83
CA GLY A 20 -4.71 18.74 13.55
C GLY A 20 -5.68 18.68 12.37
N THR A 21 -5.45 19.53 11.37
CA THR A 21 -6.21 19.60 10.12
C THR A 21 -5.29 19.40 8.92
N ASP A 22 -5.83 19.33 7.71
CA ASP A 22 -5.00 19.16 6.50
C ASP A 22 -4.01 20.31 6.29
N ASP A 23 -4.43 21.55 6.52
CA ASP A 23 -3.57 22.74 6.40
C ASP A 23 -2.63 22.92 7.60
N HIS A 24 -3.05 22.41 8.76
CA HIS A 24 -2.33 22.51 10.02
C HIS A 24 -2.27 21.15 10.70
N PRO A 25 -1.43 20.23 10.19
CA PRO A 25 -1.35 18.88 10.74
C PRO A 25 -0.84 18.93 12.18
N PHE A 26 -1.13 17.87 12.94
CA PHE A 26 -0.64 17.74 14.29
C PHE A 26 0.90 17.81 14.32
N TYR A 27 1.41 18.70 15.18
CA TYR A 27 2.83 18.95 15.39
C TYR A 27 3.21 18.62 16.84
N GLY A 28 4.16 17.71 17.00
CA GLY A 28 4.74 17.20 18.24
C GLY A 28 4.43 15.73 18.49
N THR A 29 4.80 15.27 19.69
CA THR A 29 4.53 13.92 20.16
C THR A 29 3.33 13.91 21.11
N PHE A 30 2.48 12.90 20.96
CA PHE A 30 1.41 12.52 21.85
C PHE A 30 1.71 11.10 22.37
N ASP A 31 2.13 10.98 23.62
CA ASP A 31 2.32 9.69 24.31
C ASP A 31 1.24 9.57 25.38
N GLY A 32 0.33 8.61 25.21
CA GLY A 32 -0.74 8.37 26.16
C GLY A 32 -0.34 7.54 27.37
N ASN A 33 0.88 7.00 27.43
CA ASN A 33 1.40 6.22 28.55
C ASN A 33 0.45 5.08 29.01
N GLY A 34 -0.10 4.36 28.04
CA GLY A 34 -1.03 3.25 28.22
C GLY A 34 -2.39 3.64 28.80
N LYS A 35 -2.77 4.93 28.76
CA LYS A 35 -4.05 5.43 29.30
C LYS A 35 -5.17 5.38 28.28
N THR A 36 -6.39 5.36 28.81
CA THR A 36 -7.63 5.34 28.02
C THR A 36 -8.28 6.72 28.02
N ILE A 37 -8.58 7.22 26.83
CA ILE A 37 -9.47 8.33 26.59
C ILE A 37 -10.84 7.74 26.29
N LYS A 38 -11.86 8.19 27.01
CA LYS A 38 -13.20 7.61 26.90
C LYS A 38 -14.30 8.65 26.75
N ASN A 39 -15.41 8.23 26.14
CA ASN A 39 -16.64 9.02 25.99
C ASN A 39 -16.39 10.35 25.26
N LEU A 40 -15.62 10.31 24.18
CA LEU A 40 -15.28 11.49 23.39
C LEU A 40 -16.11 11.55 22.11
N TRP A 41 -16.54 12.76 21.74
CA TRP A 41 -17.19 13.04 20.47
C TRP A 41 -16.36 14.06 19.69
N VAL A 42 -15.91 13.68 18.50
CA VAL A 42 -15.21 14.56 17.56
C VAL A 42 -16.13 14.86 16.40
N SER A 43 -16.26 16.13 16.02
CA SER A 43 -17.13 16.55 14.91
C SER A 43 -16.42 17.49 13.94
N SER A 44 -16.68 17.33 12.65
CA SER A 44 -16.27 18.32 11.63
C SER A 44 -17.15 19.57 11.65
N ASP A 45 -18.28 19.55 12.33
CA ASP A 45 -19.23 20.66 12.38
C ASP A 45 -19.00 21.51 13.64
N PRO A 46 -18.55 22.78 13.50
CA PRO A 46 -18.38 23.69 14.62
C PRO A 46 -19.66 23.95 15.42
N LEU A 47 -20.84 23.67 14.85
CA LEU A 47 -22.11 23.80 15.58
C LEU A 47 -22.26 22.76 16.69
N ASP A 48 -21.62 21.60 16.55
CA ASP A 48 -21.62 20.54 17.56
C ASP A 48 -20.67 20.80 18.71
N TRP A 49 -19.70 21.72 18.53
CA TRP A 49 -18.62 21.89 19.49
C TRP A 49 -19.09 22.51 20.79
N LYS A 50 -18.63 21.94 21.90
CA LYS A 50 -18.92 22.41 23.26
C LYS A 50 -18.47 23.86 23.45
N GLU A 51 -17.27 24.17 22.98
CA GLU A 51 -16.66 25.51 23.01
C GLU A 51 -16.44 25.98 21.57
N LYS A 52 -17.00 27.13 21.22
CA LYS A 52 -16.91 27.70 19.88
C LYS A 52 -15.86 28.81 19.87
N PRO A 53 -14.93 28.83 18.90
CA PRO A 53 -14.05 29.98 18.70
C PRO A 53 -14.88 31.25 18.48
N ILE A 54 -14.74 32.22 19.38
CA ILE A 54 -15.40 33.52 19.26
C ILE A 54 -14.73 34.36 18.15
N GLY A 55 -15.53 34.96 17.27
CA GLY A 55 -15.04 35.89 16.24
C GLY A 55 -14.73 35.28 14.86
N TYR A 56 -15.10 34.03 14.61
CA TYR A 56 -14.98 33.40 13.29
C TYR A 56 -16.37 33.15 12.70
N GLU A 57 -16.63 33.63 11.48
CA GLU A 57 -17.88 33.37 10.74
C GLU A 57 -17.89 31.97 10.09
N TYR A 58 -16.70 31.43 9.82
CA TYR A 58 -16.49 30.11 9.21
C TYR A 58 -15.21 29.49 9.77
N ILE A 59 -15.26 28.19 10.09
CA ILE A 59 -14.10 27.41 10.54
C ILE A 59 -14.00 26.21 9.61
N ASP A 60 -12.90 26.13 8.86
CA ASP A 60 -12.57 24.98 8.04
C ASP A 60 -11.76 23.99 8.88
N VAL A 61 -12.25 22.76 8.96
CA VAL A 61 -11.62 21.66 9.72
C VAL A 61 -10.81 20.74 8.81
N GLY A 62 -10.73 21.04 7.52
CA GLY A 62 -10.11 20.21 6.51
C GLY A 62 -11.05 19.11 5.98
N ALA A 63 -10.51 18.29 5.08
CA ALA A 63 -11.22 17.18 4.43
C ALA A 63 -10.91 15.80 5.07
N SER A 64 -10.14 15.80 6.17
CA SER A 64 -9.72 14.63 6.93
C SER A 64 -10.22 14.67 8.37
N ILE A 65 -10.88 13.59 8.81
CA ILE A 65 -11.42 13.51 10.18
C ILE A 65 -11.11 12.20 10.89
N GLY A 66 -10.85 12.32 12.19
CA GLY A 66 -10.71 11.26 13.19
C GLY A 66 -10.42 11.88 14.55
N PHE A 67 -9.98 11.08 15.53
CA PHE A 67 -9.43 11.66 16.77
C PHE A 67 -8.30 12.64 16.46
N PHE A 68 -7.41 12.25 15.54
CA PHE A 68 -6.57 13.17 14.78
C PHE A 68 -7.19 13.41 13.40
N GLY A 69 -7.23 14.65 12.93
CA GLY A 69 -7.61 14.93 11.54
C GLY A 69 -6.46 14.55 10.62
N ASN A 70 -5.28 15.10 10.87
CA ASN A 70 -4.04 14.78 10.18
C ASN A 70 -2.86 14.71 11.16
N ILE A 71 -2.12 13.59 11.15
CA ILE A 71 -0.81 13.49 11.79
C ILE A 71 0.25 13.69 10.71
N GLY A 72 1.08 14.72 10.80
CA GLY A 72 1.80 15.24 9.64
C GLY A 72 3.26 14.85 9.46
N GLN A 73 3.70 15.08 8.23
CA GLN A 73 5.08 15.25 7.80
C GLN A 73 5.18 16.60 7.08
N LEU A 74 6.35 17.21 7.10
CA LEU A 74 6.69 18.37 6.28
C LEU A 74 6.96 17.93 4.83
N ASN A 75 6.94 18.91 3.91
CA ASN A 75 7.20 18.67 2.49
C ASN A 75 8.60 18.10 2.18
N ASP A 76 9.56 18.26 3.10
CA ASP A 76 10.90 17.69 3.03
C ASP A 76 10.99 16.25 3.58
N GLY A 77 9.86 15.69 4.02
CA GLY A 77 9.74 14.35 4.59
C GLY A 77 9.97 14.29 6.10
N ALA A 78 10.25 15.41 6.79
CA ALA A 78 10.44 15.39 8.24
C ALA A 78 9.12 15.07 8.96
N ILE A 79 9.13 14.03 9.79
CA ILE A 79 7.99 13.65 10.63
C ILE A 79 7.79 14.73 11.69
N ILE A 80 6.59 15.28 11.75
CA ILE A 80 6.23 16.32 12.72
C ILE A 80 5.14 15.87 13.68
N GLY A 81 4.37 14.84 13.35
CA GLY A 81 3.35 14.28 14.23
C GLY A 81 3.68 12.85 14.63
N GLU A 82 3.60 12.58 15.94
CA GLU A 82 3.73 11.23 16.49
C GLU A 82 2.64 10.98 17.54
N ALA A 83 1.95 9.85 17.48
CA ALA A 83 0.93 9.46 18.46
C ALA A 83 1.12 8.01 18.92
N ASN A 84 1.25 7.76 20.22
CA ASN A 84 1.55 6.43 20.74
C ASN A 84 0.95 6.10 22.10
N ASN A 85 0.81 4.79 22.36
CA ASN A 85 0.54 4.20 23.67
C ASN A 85 -0.76 4.70 24.31
N PHE A 86 -1.88 4.62 23.61
CA PHE A 86 -3.17 5.04 24.17
C PHE A 86 -4.35 4.20 23.67
N TYR A 87 -5.45 4.28 24.41
CA TYR A 87 -6.69 3.60 24.08
C TYR A 87 -7.82 4.60 23.89
N LEU A 88 -8.67 4.35 22.90
CA LEU A 88 -9.91 5.05 22.66
C LEU A 88 -11.07 4.12 22.98
N GLU A 89 -11.86 4.48 23.98
CA GLU A 89 -13.06 3.73 24.36
C GLU A 89 -14.32 4.59 24.21
N ASN A 90 -15.33 4.08 23.52
CA ASN A 90 -16.61 4.79 23.37
C ASN A 90 -16.42 6.17 22.72
N ILE A 91 -15.68 6.19 21.60
CA ILE A 91 -15.44 7.39 20.79
C ILE A 91 -16.42 7.47 19.62
N GLU A 92 -16.92 8.67 19.35
CA GLU A 92 -17.76 8.97 18.20
C GLU A 92 -17.05 9.96 17.27
N ILE A 93 -16.89 9.59 16.01
CA ILE A 93 -16.44 10.49 14.95
C ILE A 93 -17.63 10.87 14.09
N THR A 94 -17.97 12.16 14.07
CA THR A 94 -19.05 12.71 13.25
C THR A 94 -18.48 13.58 12.15
N ASN A 95 -18.90 13.32 10.93
CA ASN A 95 -18.64 14.21 9.83
C ASN A 95 -19.94 14.69 9.18
N LYS A 96 -20.12 16.01 9.07
CA LYS A 96 -21.23 16.64 8.34
C LYS A 96 -20.79 17.49 7.15
N VAL A 97 -19.50 17.59 6.89
CA VAL A 97 -18.91 18.31 5.75
C VAL A 97 -18.47 17.27 4.70
N ALA A 98 -18.40 17.61 3.42
CA ALA A 98 -17.97 16.65 2.42
C ALA A 98 -16.48 16.26 2.65
N ASP A 99 -16.23 15.05 3.16
CA ASP A 99 -14.87 14.56 3.43
C ASP A 99 -14.33 13.79 2.23
N LYS A 100 -13.00 13.67 2.17
CA LYS A 100 -12.32 12.69 1.32
C LYS A 100 -11.74 11.54 2.15
N TYR A 101 -11.32 11.77 3.40
CA TYR A 101 -10.65 10.78 4.26
C TYR A 101 -11.25 10.76 5.67
N ALA A 102 -11.83 9.64 6.11
CA ALA A 102 -12.44 9.52 7.44
C ALA A 102 -11.96 8.24 8.13
N GLY A 103 -11.50 8.36 9.38
CA GLY A 103 -11.08 7.24 10.23
C GLY A 103 -11.42 7.49 11.69
N ILE A 104 -11.51 6.43 12.50
CA ILE A 104 -11.79 6.55 13.93
C ILE A 104 -10.61 7.19 14.67
N VAL A 105 -9.39 6.71 14.38
CA VAL A 105 -8.17 7.16 15.04
C VAL A 105 -7.58 8.36 14.32
N VAL A 106 -7.40 8.27 13.00
CA VAL A 106 -6.80 9.33 12.19
C VAL A 106 -7.52 9.45 10.84
N GLY A 107 -7.79 10.68 10.39
CA GLY A 107 -8.29 10.95 9.04
C GLY A 107 -7.23 10.74 7.96
N LEU A 108 -6.09 11.41 8.08
CA LEU A 108 -4.91 11.26 7.23
C LEU A 108 -3.66 11.00 8.08
N VAL A 109 -3.02 9.86 7.87
CA VAL A 109 -1.75 9.52 8.52
C VAL A 109 -0.63 9.88 7.58
N ASN A 110 0.13 10.91 7.92
CA ASN A 110 1.39 11.29 7.29
C ASN A 110 2.51 11.43 8.33
N GLY A 111 2.40 10.75 9.48
CA GLY A 111 3.35 10.77 10.60
C GLY A 111 3.28 9.46 11.40
N ASN A 112 3.94 9.38 12.56
CA ASN A 112 4.04 8.11 13.30
C ASN A 112 2.80 7.85 14.15
N ILE A 113 2.29 6.62 14.11
CA ILE A 113 1.29 6.13 15.02
C ILE A 113 1.61 4.70 15.46
N GLN A 114 1.61 4.45 16.77
CA GLN A 114 1.90 3.12 17.30
C GLN A 114 1.08 2.77 18.55
N ALA A 115 0.73 1.50 18.72
CA ALA A 115 0.09 0.97 19.92
C ALA A 115 -1.16 1.76 20.33
N VAL A 116 -2.13 1.81 19.41
CA VAL A 116 -3.40 2.53 19.61
C VAL A 116 -4.56 1.54 19.56
N GLY A 117 -5.21 1.36 20.71
CA GLY A 117 -6.33 0.42 20.83
C GLY A 117 -7.68 1.12 20.74
N VAL A 118 -8.63 0.52 20.02
CA VAL A 118 -9.99 1.05 19.88
C VAL A 118 -11.03 0.06 20.39
N LYS A 119 -11.99 0.56 21.17
CA LYS A 119 -13.14 -0.21 21.66
C LYS A 119 -14.42 0.64 21.65
N ASN A 120 -15.56 0.02 21.33
CA ASN A 120 -16.89 0.65 21.33
C ASN A 120 -16.98 1.92 20.46
N ALA A 121 -16.38 1.92 19.26
CA ALA A 121 -16.34 3.13 18.42
C ALA A 121 -17.60 3.28 17.55
N LYS A 122 -17.91 4.54 17.21
CA LYS A 122 -18.98 4.90 16.27
C LYS A 122 -18.46 5.89 15.23
N MET A 123 -18.84 5.68 13.97
CA MET A 123 -18.67 6.65 12.88
C MET A 123 -20.04 7.09 12.38
N SER A 124 -20.22 8.41 12.24
CA SER A 124 -21.46 9.04 11.79
C SER A 124 -21.15 9.97 10.62
N LEU A 125 -21.60 9.60 9.43
CA LEU A 125 -21.50 10.45 8.25
C LEU A 125 -22.85 11.12 8.01
N GLY A 126 -22.82 12.42 7.76
CA GLY A 126 -23.96 13.31 7.65
C GLY A 126 -24.98 12.87 6.61
N THR A 127 -26.12 13.57 6.56
CA THR A 127 -27.28 13.15 5.75
C THR A 127 -27.12 13.37 4.24
N THR A 128 -26.06 14.05 3.81
CA THR A 128 -25.69 14.21 2.40
C THR A 128 -24.79 13.07 1.97
N ALA A 129 -24.78 12.73 0.68
CA ALA A 129 -23.81 11.77 0.15
C ALA A 129 -22.36 12.26 0.38
N HIS A 130 -21.59 11.56 1.23
CA HIS A 130 -20.17 11.83 1.47
C HIS A 130 -19.33 10.90 0.59
N GLN A 131 -18.34 11.44 -0.11
CA GLN A 131 -17.41 10.65 -0.91
C GLN A 131 -16.25 10.19 -0.04
N VAL A 132 -16.32 8.99 0.49
CA VAL A 132 -15.26 8.46 1.36
C VAL A 132 -14.36 7.54 0.54
N THR A 133 -13.05 7.75 0.61
CA THR A 133 -12.07 6.89 -0.08
C THR A 133 -11.22 6.12 0.94
N SER A 134 -11.81 5.75 2.07
CA SER A 134 -11.08 5.10 3.17
C SER A 134 -10.94 3.61 2.92
N GLU A 135 -9.71 3.15 3.02
CA GLU A 135 -9.34 1.74 2.99
C GLU A 135 -9.34 1.11 4.38
N TYR A 136 -9.57 1.85 5.48
CA TYR A 136 -9.64 1.23 6.81
C TYR A 136 -10.38 2.07 7.84
N VAL A 137 -11.35 1.51 8.56
CA VAL A 137 -12.17 2.32 9.49
C VAL A 137 -11.43 2.97 10.64
N LEU A 138 -10.30 2.40 11.09
CA LEU A 138 -9.49 3.06 12.09
C LEU A 138 -8.65 4.21 11.49
N ILE A 139 -8.32 4.15 10.20
CA ILE A 139 -7.42 5.09 9.50
C ILE A 139 -7.97 5.50 8.13
N GLY A 140 -8.33 6.77 7.97
CA GLY A 140 -8.98 7.27 6.77
C GLY A 140 -8.15 7.23 5.48
N LYS A 141 -6.85 7.53 5.57
CA LYS A 141 -5.91 7.44 4.44
C LYS A 141 -4.46 7.46 4.93
N LEU A 142 -3.59 6.78 4.19
CA LEU A 142 -2.14 6.93 4.30
C LEU A 142 -1.61 8.04 3.39
N GLY A 143 -0.70 8.82 3.92
CA GLY A 143 0.14 9.76 3.19
C GLY A 143 1.15 9.03 2.30
N PRO A 144 1.81 9.75 1.38
CA PRO A 144 2.66 9.16 0.34
C PRO A 144 3.98 8.53 0.82
N ASN A 145 4.33 8.69 2.11
CA ASN A 145 5.58 8.20 2.73
C ASN A 145 5.31 7.51 4.08
N VAL A 146 4.22 6.73 4.15
CA VAL A 146 3.72 6.12 5.39
C VAL A 146 3.63 4.61 5.24
N GLU A 147 4.24 3.92 6.20
CA GLU A 147 4.38 2.49 6.21
C GLU A 147 3.49 1.81 7.24
N TRP A 148 2.89 0.67 6.90
CA TRP A 148 2.35 -0.27 7.89
C TRP A 148 3.42 -1.25 8.35
N LEU A 149 3.78 -1.23 9.63
CA LEU A 149 4.59 -2.26 10.28
C LEU A 149 3.72 -3.46 10.69
N ASP A 150 2.49 -3.21 11.12
CA ASP A 150 1.52 -4.23 11.54
C ASP A 150 0.26 -4.12 10.69
N VAL A 151 0.25 -4.83 9.56
CA VAL A 151 -0.82 -4.69 8.55
C VAL A 151 -2.16 -5.20 9.10
N PRO A 152 -3.25 -4.41 9.00
CA PRO A 152 -4.59 -4.85 9.42
C PRO A 152 -5.27 -5.81 8.43
N ALA A 153 -4.60 -6.24 7.36
CA ALA A 153 -5.10 -7.23 6.40
C ALA A 153 -4.09 -8.37 6.20
N ASP A 154 -4.58 -9.55 5.81
CA ASP A 154 -3.73 -10.68 5.36
C ASP A 154 -3.06 -10.41 3.99
N ASN A 155 -3.37 -9.28 3.36
CA ASN A 155 -2.67 -8.82 2.18
C ASN A 155 -1.64 -7.75 2.55
N ILE A 156 -0.38 -8.16 2.42
CA ILE A 156 0.84 -7.38 2.28
C ILE A 156 0.52 -5.94 1.82
N GLY A 157 0.73 -4.97 2.70
CA GLY A 157 0.59 -3.56 2.37
C GLY A 157 1.62 -3.09 1.34
N GLY A 158 1.36 -1.90 0.80
CA GLY A 158 2.36 -0.93 0.32
C GLY A 158 3.40 -1.33 -0.74
N ASN A 159 3.34 -2.48 -1.41
CA ASN A 159 4.30 -2.80 -2.48
C ASN A 159 3.92 -2.13 -3.81
N LEU A 160 4.90 -1.54 -4.51
CA LEU A 160 4.75 -1.08 -5.88
C LEU A 160 4.54 -2.34 -6.69
N LEU A 161 3.28 -2.53 -7.06
CA LEU A 161 2.87 -3.63 -7.86
C LEU A 161 2.69 -3.16 -9.29
N ILE A 162 3.42 -3.80 -10.20
CA ILE A 162 3.25 -3.61 -11.64
C ILE A 162 2.82 -4.96 -12.21
N ASP A 163 1.53 -5.06 -12.51
CA ASP A 163 0.91 -6.32 -12.85
C ASP A 163 -0.06 -6.19 -14.04
N PRO A 164 0.41 -6.51 -15.26
CA PRO A 164 -0.38 -6.42 -16.49
C PRO A 164 -1.57 -7.38 -16.52
N ASN A 165 -1.68 -8.30 -15.56
CA ASN A 165 -2.78 -9.25 -15.48
C ASN A 165 -3.98 -8.72 -14.67
N ARG A 166 -3.88 -7.56 -14.00
CA ARG A 166 -4.96 -6.96 -13.20
C ARG A 166 -6.06 -6.37 -14.09
N GLU A 167 -7.29 -6.39 -13.60
CA GLU A 167 -8.45 -5.88 -14.34
C GLU A 167 -8.33 -4.39 -14.67
N GLN A 168 -7.72 -3.60 -13.78
CA GLN A 168 -7.47 -2.17 -13.96
C GLN A 168 -6.40 -1.84 -15.02
N THR A 169 -5.62 -2.82 -15.50
CA THR A 169 -4.72 -2.59 -16.63
C THR A 169 -5.52 -2.55 -17.94
N VAL A 170 -5.87 -1.33 -18.36
CA VAL A 170 -6.79 -1.05 -19.47
C VAL A 170 -6.15 -0.79 -20.84
N HIS A 171 -4.82 -0.88 -20.98
CA HIS A 171 -4.14 -0.67 -22.26
C HIS A 171 -3.76 -1.98 -22.96
N ASN A 172 -4.10 -2.12 -24.25
CA ASN A 172 -3.63 -3.22 -25.09
C ASN A 172 -2.27 -2.91 -25.73
N SER A 173 -2.03 -1.63 -25.99
CA SER A 173 -0.77 -1.13 -26.53
C SER A 173 -0.57 0.30 -26.07
N ILE A 174 0.68 0.66 -25.84
CA ILE A 174 1.14 2.02 -25.63
C ILE A 174 2.03 2.31 -26.82
N TYR A 175 1.81 3.45 -27.45
CA TYR A 175 2.58 3.90 -28.60
C TYR A 175 3.38 5.13 -28.22
N TYR A 176 4.62 5.23 -28.67
CA TYR A 176 5.42 6.43 -28.55
C TYR A 176 4.66 7.67 -29.09
N PRO A 177 4.71 8.84 -28.43
CA PRO A 177 5.46 9.19 -27.21
C PRO A 177 4.68 9.00 -25.90
N ASN A 178 3.64 8.18 -25.90
CA ASN A 178 2.74 8.11 -24.75
C ASN A 178 3.40 7.45 -23.53
N VAL A 179 2.91 7.87 -22.37
CA VAL A 179 3.27 7.35 -21.06
C VAL A 179 1.96 6.99 -20.36
N VAL A 180 1.92 5.80 -19.76
CA VAL A 180 0.76 5.34 -18.98
C VAL A 180 1.24 4.99 -17.59
N GLN A 181 0.63 5.58 -16.57
CA GLN A 181 0.93 5.24 -15.18
C GLN A 181 0.55 3.79 -14.90
N ALA A 182 1.37 3.07 -14.12
CA ALA A 182 1.01 1.76 -13.63
C ALA A 182 -0.19 1.90 -12.65
N PRO A 183 -1.33 1.21 -12.88
CA PRO A 183 -2.60 1.46 -12.20
C PRO A 183 -2.54 1.42 -10.66
N ASP A 184 -1.68 0.59 -10.09
CA ASP A 184 -1.53 0.40 -8.63
C ASP A 184 -0.15 0.86 -8.12
N SER A 185 0.52 1.72 -8.88
CA SER A 185 1.66 2.44 -8.31
C SER A 185 1.16 3.43 -7.27
N ILE A 186 1.86 3.56 -6.14
CA ILE A 186 1.80 4.78 -5.32
C ILE A 186 1.88 5.96 -6.30
N ILE A 187 0.93 6.88 -6.19
CA ILE A 187 0.66 7.92 -7.20
C ILE A 187 1.97 8.48 -7.79
N GLY A 188 2.14 8.32 -9.10
CA GLY A 188 3.22 8.93 -9.87
C GLY A 188 4.60 8.25 -9.82
N ARG A 189 4.72 7.00 -9.35
CA ARG A 189 6.05 6.35 -9.18
C ARG A 189 6.47 5.34 -10.25
N ALA A 190 5.53 4.78 -10.99
CA ALA A 190 5.86 3.86 -12.07
C ALA A 190 5.04 4.11 -13.32
N TYR A 191 5.71 4.01 -14.46
CA TYR A 191 5.11 4.28 -15.76
C TYR A 191 5.58 3.27 -16.79
N TYR A 192 4.65 2.87 -17.64
CA TYR A 192 4.96 2.30 -18.94
C TYR A 192 5.28 3.44 -19.91
N VAL A 193 6.39 3.32 -20.64
CA VAL A 193 6.98 4.42 -21.41
C VAL A 193 7.20 4.00 -22.85
N GLY A 194 6.60 4.71 -23.80
CA GLY A 194 6.83 4.51 -25.24
C GLY A 194 6.10 3.29 -25.81
N ASP A 195 6.75 2.53 -26.70
CA ASP A 195 6.11 1.39 -27.37
C ASP A 195 6.13 0.15 -26.46
N ALA A 196 4.98 -0.21 -25.91
CA ALA A 196 4.78 -1.40 -25.10
C ALA A 196 3.50 -2.13 -25.52
N ILE A 197 3.59 -3.44 -25.76
CA ILE A 197 2.48 -4.26 -26.27
C ILE A 197 2.13 -5.32 -25.23
N LEU A 198 0.85 -5.39 -24.89
CA LEU A 198 0.35 -6.43 -24.00
C LEU A 198 0.04 -7.70 -24.82
N LEU A 199 0.92 -8.70 -24.73
CA LEU A 199 0.67 -10.01 -25.32
C LEU A 199 -0.23 -10.84 -24.41
N SER A 200 -1.31 -11.36 -24.98
CA SER A 200 -2.19 -12.31 -24.31
C SER A 200 -1.96 -13.73 -24.85
N THR A 201 -1.61 -14.66 -23.98
CA THR A 201 -1.33 -16.06 -24.34
C THR A 201 -2.33 -16.99 -23.67
N ASN A 202 -2.92 -17.91 -24.43
CA ASN A 202 -3.82 -18.93 -23.90
C ASN A 202 -3.02 -20.01 -23.16
N ILE A 203 -3.45 -20.33 -21.94
CA ILE A 203 -2.76 -21.26 -21.06
C ILE A 203 -3.73 -22.16 -20.30
N ASN A 204 -3.22 -23.26 -19.76
CA ASN A 204 -3.87 -24.09 -18.75
C ASN A 204 -2.81 -24.87 -17.94
N GLN A 205 -3.24 -25.59 -16.91
CA GLN A 205 -2.33 -26.34 -16.02
C GLN A 205 -1.53 -27.46 -16.75
N ASN A 206 -2.00 -27.93 -17.91
CA ASN A 206 -1.34 -29.01 -18.66
C ASN A 206 -0.27 -28.49 -19.64
N ASN A 207 -0.36 -27.23 -20.08
CA ASN A 207 0.51 -26.69 -21.12
C ASN A 207 1.38 -25.51 -20.66
N SER A 208 1.27 -25.11 -19.39
CA SER A 208 1.95 -23.94 -18.84
C SER A 208 2.35 -24.18 -17.40
N LYS A 209 3.52 -23.69 -17.00
CA LYS A 209 4.06 -23.81 -15.65
C LYS A 209 4.55 -22.46 -15.14
N PHE A 210 4.39 -22.22 -13.85
CA PHE A 210 4.99 -21.09 -13.16
C PHE A 210 6.09 -21.62 -12.25
N LEU A 211 7.31 -21.21 -12.52
CA LEU A 211 8.53 -21.73 -11.93
C LEU A 211 9.16 -20.67 -11.03
N LYS A 212 9.70 -21.09 -9.90
CA LYS A 212 10.59 -20.31 -9.05
C LYS A 212 12.04 -20.54 -9.47
N PHE A 213 12.77 -19.47 -9.79
CA PHE A 213 14.22 -19.49 -9.82
C PHE A 213 14.75 -19.51 -8.39
N THR A 214 15.46 -20.57 -8.03
CA THR A 214 15.81 -20.86 -6.62
C THR A 214 16.92 -19.98 -6.05
N GLN A 215 17.71 -19.32 -6.90
CA GLN A 215 18.72 -18.37 -6.44
C GLN A 215 18.14 -16.96 -6.35
N THR A 216 18.48 -16.29 -5.26
CA THR A 216 18.23 -14.86 -5.10
C THR A 216 19.22 -14.05 -5.96
N VAL A 217 18.72 -13.05 -6.67
CA VAL A 217 19.50 -12.16 -7.53
C VAL A 217 19.63 -10.81 -6.84
N THR A 218 20.82 -10.50 -6.32
CA THR A 218 21.10 -9.16 -5.76
C THR A 218 21.72 -8.24 -6.80
N VAL A 219 21.16 -7.05 -6.99
CA VAL A 219 21.68 -6.03 -7.91
C VAL A 219 23.07 -5.59 -7.46
N ASN A 220 24.02 -5.57 -8.41
CA ASN A 220 25.35 -5.05 -8.18
C ASN A 220 25.45 -3.59 -8.69
N PRO A 221 25.62 -2.59 -7.80
CA PRO A 221 25.67 -1.18 -8.21
C PRO A 221 26.86 -0.83 -9.11
N ASN A 222 27.90 -1.68 -9.13
CA ASN A 222 29.19 -1.35 -9.73
C ASN A 222 29.49 -2.15 -11.00
N ALA A 223 28.68 -3.15 -11.34
CA ALA A 223 28.96 -4.06 -12.45
C ALA A 223 27.69 -4.52 -13.16
N ASN A 224 27.84 -4.77 -14.46
CA ASN A 224 26.82 -5.49 -15.21
C ASN A 224 26.77 -6.95 -14.72
N GLN A 225 25.59 -7.52 -14.65
CA GLN A 225 25.34 -8.89 -14.21
C GLN A 225 24.58 -9.66 -15.27
N VAL A 226 24.86 -10.96 -15.39
CA VAL A 226 24.09 -11.87 -16.23
C VAL A 226 23.55 -12.99 -15.36
N VAL A 227 22.24 -13.05 -15.24
CA VAL A 227 21.49 -14.12 -14.59
C VAL A 227 20.95 -15.02 -15.68
N ARG A 228 21.28 -16.31 -15.65
CA ARG A 228 20.81 -17.27 -16.65
C ARG A 228 19.83 -18.25 -16.01
N THR A 229 18.75 -18.58 -16.70
CA THR A 229 17.77 -19.57 -16.20
C THR A 229 18.33 -20.98 -16.08
N ASP A 230 19.45 -21.28 -16.76
CA ASP A 230 20.18 -22.55 -16.68
C ASP A 230 21.26 -22.60 -15.59
N ALA A 231 21.51 -21.48 -14.90
CA ALA A 231 22.54 -21.40 -13.85
C ALA A 231 22.06 -21.88 -12.47
N ALA A 232 20.76 -22.08 -12.26
CA ALA A 232 20.20 -22.56 -11.00
C ALA A 232 18.98 -23.47 -11.23
N PRO A 233 18.67 -24.36 -10.26
CA PRO A 233 17.44 -25.13 -10.31
C PRO A 233 16.20 -24.22 -10.36
N MET A 234 15.17 -24.70 -11.03
CA MET A 234 13.85 -24.09 -11.01
C MET A 234 12.83 -25.06 -10.41
N VAL A 235 11.95 -24.56 -9.55
CA VAL A 235 10.92 -25.34 -8.86
C VAL A 235 9.56 -24.91 -9.35
N GLN A 236 8.71 -25.85 -9.79
CA GLN A 236 7.33 -25.51 -10.13
C GLN A 236 6.54 -25.14 -8.87
N LEU A 237 5.86 -23.99 -8.92
CA LEU A 237 4.96 -23.54 -7.87
C LEU A 237 3.65 -24.33 -7.93
N THR A 238 3.19 -24.77 -6.76
CA THR A 238 2.00 -25.59 -6.54
C THR A 238 1.33 -25.15 -5.24
N ALA A 239 0.08 -25.55 -5.03
CA ALA A 239 -0.63 -25.27 -3.77
C ALA A 239 0.10 -25.81 -2.53
N ALA A 240 0.92 -26.86 -2.68
CA ALA A 240 1.64 -27.49 -1.59
C ALA A 240 2.97 -26.81 -1.22
N ASN A 241 3.54 -25.98 -2.10
CA ASN A 241 4.88 -25.42 -1.90
C ASN A 241 4.99 -23.91 -2.13
N TYR A 242 3.93 -23.23 -2.59
CA TYR A 242 4.04 -21.82 -2.97
C TYR A 242 4.52 -20.93 -1.81
N SER A 243 4.04 -21.16 -0.58
CA SER A 243 4.41 -20.39 0.61
C SER A 243 5.89 -20.49 1.00
N GLN A 244 6.61 -21.50 0.50
CA GLN A 244 8.05 -21.63 0.68
C GLN A 244 8.86 -20.83 -0.35
N TYR A 245 8.30 -20.60 -1.54
CA TYR A 245 9.06 -20.19 -2.73
C TYR A 245 8.58 -18.87 -3.35
N GLY A 246 7.41 -18.38 -2.98
CA GLY A 246 6.84 -17.13 -3.47
C GLY A 246 5.90 -16.51 -2.44
N THR A 247 5.38 -15.33 -2.79
CA THR A 247 4.42 -14.60 -1.95
C THR A 247 2.99 -15.07 -2.22
N ASP A 248 2.11 -14.95 -1.23
CA ASP A 248 0.67 -15.23 -1.36
C ASP A 248 0.04 -14.43 -2.51
N HIS A 249 0.40 -13.16 -2.66
CA HIS A 249 -0.09 -12.31 -3.76
C HIS A 249 0.28 -12.85 -5.15
N TYR A 250 1.55 -13.23 -5.34
CA TYR A 250 1.99 -13.86 -6.60
C TYR A 250 1.31 -15.20 -6.84
N TRP A 251 1.04 -16.00 -5.80
CA TRP A 251 0.31 -17.26 -5.93
C TRP A 251 -1.16 -17.04 -6.32
N GLN A 252 -1.86 -16.11 -5.67
CA GLN A 252 -3.22 -15.71 -6.06
C GLN A 252 -3.25 -15.26 -7.52
N ARG A 253 -2.25 -14.49 -7.95
CA ARG A 253 -2.12 -14.09 -9.36
C ARG A 253 -2.04 -15.27 -10.31
N ILE A 254 -1.26 -16.30 -9.97
CA ILE A 254 -1.20 -17.53 -10.78
C ILE A 254 -2.59 -18.19 -10.86
N GLN A 255 -3.32 -18.23 -9.75
CA GLN A 255 -4.69 -18.79 -9.73
C GLN A 255 -5.63 -18.01 -10.64
N ASP A 256 -5.60 -16.67 -10.60
CA ASP A 256 -6.43 -15.81 -11.46
C ASP A 256 -6.10 -15.95 -12.94
N ILE A 257 -4.82 -16.16 -13.26
CA ILE A 257 -4.37 -16.40 -14.62
C ILE A 257 -4.88 -17.75 -15.12
N TYR A 258 -4.82 -18.80 -14.30
CA TYR A 258 -5.35 -20.11 -14.65
C TYR A 258 -6.88 -20.12 -14.74
N SER A 259 -7.60 -19.43 -13.85
CA SER A 259 -9.06 -19.35 -13.89
C SER A 259 -9.57 -18.70 -15.17
N ARG A 260 -8.85 -17.70 -15.69
CA ARG A 260 -9.13 -17.04 -16.97
C ARG A 260 -8.53 -17.76 -18.18
N SER A 261 -7.75 -18.83 -17.95
CA SER A 261 -7.01 -19.58 -18.98
C SER A 261 -6.14 -18.69 -19.89
N ARG A 262 -5.67 -17.57 -19.37
CA ARG A 262 -5.00 -16.54 -20.15
C ARG A 262 -4.04 -15.73 -19.29
N VAL A 263 -2.80 -15.63 -19.76
CA VAL A 263 -1.77 -14.79 -19.17
C VAL A 263 -1.45 -13.63 -20.10
N ARG A 264 -1.25 -12.46 -19.49
CA ARG A 264 -0.83 -11.23 -20.14
C ARG A 264 0.61 -10.93 -19.74
N SER A 265 1.42 -10.52 -20.70
CA SER A 265 2.80 -10.10 -20.48
C SER A 265 3.13 -8.92 -21.38
N VAL A 266 3.90 -7.96 -20.89
CA VAL A 266 4.29 -6.77 -21.62
C VAL A 266 5.55 -7.07 -22.42
N MET A 267 5.45 -6.89 -23.72
CA MET A 267 6.58 -6.85 -24.64
C MET A 267 6.98 -5.40 -24.88
N PHE A 268 8.29 -5.16 -24.89
CA PHE A 268 8.85 -3.84 -25.12
C PHE A 268 9.21 -3.68 -26.60
N GLY A 269 8.62 -2.67 -27.25
CA GLY A 269 8.78 -2.37 -28.67
C GLY A 269 7.84 -3.16 -29.60
N SER A 270 7.51 -2.57 -30.76
CA SER A 270 6.70 -3.20 -31.83
C SER A 270 7.48 -4.22 -32.67
N THR A 271 8.81 -4.14 -32.61
CA THR A 271 9.77 -5.16 -33.05
C THR A 271 10.99 -5.08 -32.11
N PRO A 272 11.63 -6.20 -31.75
CA PRO A 272 12.80 -6.23 -30.87
C PRO A 272 13.99 -5.56 -31.58
N ASN A 273 14.03 -4.23 -31.52
CA ASN A 273 15.07 -3.42 -32.14
C ASN A 273 16.06 -2.96 -31.05
N PRO A 274 17.31 -3.46 -31.06
CA PRO A 274 18.31 -3.13 -30.05
C PRO A 274 18.68 -1.63 -30.03
N LEU A 275 18.36 -0.86 -31.09
CA LEU A 275 18.54 0.60 -31.12
C LEU A 275 17.77 1.34 -30.02
N TYR A 276 16.72 0.72 -29.45
CA TYR A 276 15.89 1.32 -28.41
C TYR A 276 16.04 0.65 -27.04
N ALA A 277 17.06 -0.20 -26.85
CA ALA A 277 17.44 -0.63 -25.52
C ALA A 277 17.96 0.59 -24.72
N PRO A 278 17.73 0.64 -23.39
CA PRO A 278 18.24 1.71 -22.54
C PRO A 278 19.74 1.96 -22.73
N ALA A 279 20.07 3.15 -23.25
CA ALA A 279 21.44 3.57 -23.54
C ALA A 279 21.58 5.08 -23.29
N ILE A 280 22.78 5.51 -22.87
CA ILE A 280 23.09 6.91 -22.63
C ILE A 280 24.02 7.46 -23.72
N ASN A 281 23.83 8.72 -24.10
CA ASN A 281 24.73 9.44 -25.01
C ASN A 281 25.97 9.97 -24.28
N ALA A 282 26.91 10.56 -25.04
CA ALA A 282 28.14 11.13 -24.50
C ALA A 282 27.90 12.31 -23.54
N GLN A 283 26.71 12.91 -23.57
CA GLN A 283 26.31 14.01 -22.69
C GLN A 283 25.73 13.53 -21.35
N GLY A 284 25.52 12.22 -21.17
CA GLY A 284 24.90 11.67 -19.96
C GLY A 284 23.37 11.67 -20.00
N GLN A 285 22.75 11.73 -21.18
CA GLN A 285 21.30 11.72 -21.34
C GLN A 285 20.84 10.39 -21.97
N TRP A 286 19.59 10.01 -21.73
CA TRP A 286 19.00 8.87 -22.42
C TRP A 286 19.04 9.11 -23.94
N ASN A 287 19.39 8.07 -24.69
CA ASN A 287 19.09 8.04 -26.12
C ASN A 287 17.57 7.93 -26.29
N TYR A 288 17.01 8.81 -27.13
CA TYR A 288 15.58 8.83 -27.45
C TYR A 288 14.65 8.91 -26.21
N PRO A 289 14.81 9.88 -25.30
CA PRO A 289 14.00 9.96 -24.09
C PRO A 289 12.51 10.22 -24.41
N VAL A 290 11.65 9.81 -23.49
CA VAL A 290 10.25 10.25 -23.39
C VAL A 290 10.12 11.03 -22.09
N ASN A 291 9.51 12.22 -22.16
CA ASN A 291 9.26 13.02 -20.96
C ASN A 291 8.17 12.34 -20.13
N LEU A 292 8.40 12.26 -18.83
CA LEU A 292 7.39 11.77 -17.89
C LEU A 292 6.48 12.94 -17.47
N PRO A 293 5.25 12.66 -16.98
CA PRO A 293 4.37 13.67 -16.41
C PRO A 293 5.03 14.44 -15.26
N ALA A 294 4.54 15.65 -14.96
CA ALA A 294 5.13 16.51 -13.94
C ALA A 294 5.10 15.91 -12.52
N GLU A 295 4.16 14.99 -12.28
CA GLU A 295 4.02 14.28 -11.01
C GLU A 295 5.05 13.14 -10.85
N ALA A 296 5.79 12.80 -11.91
CA ALA A 296 6.82 11.78 -11.85
C ALA A 296 8.06 12.26 -11.09
N LEU A 297 8.65 11.37 -10.29
CA LEU A 297 9.91 11.65 -9.55
C LEU A 297 11.16 11.80 -10.44
N ALA A 298 10.99 11.78 -11.77
CA ALA A 298 12.06 11.93 -12.75
C ALA A 298 11.53 12.64 -14.01
N PRO A 299 12.36 13.43 -14.72
CA PRO A 299 11.89 14.25 -15.85
C PRO A 299 11.67 13.46 -17.14
N ASN A 300 12.33 12.31 -17.31
CA ASN A 300 12.25 11.48 -18.51
C ASN A 300 12.71 10.04 -18.27
N ALA A 301 12.34 9.13 -19.16
CA ALA A 301 12.83 7.76 -19.18
C ALA A 301 13.11 7.29 -20.62
N PRO A 302 13.89 6.23 -20.83
CA PRO A 302 14.11 5.67 -22.16
C PRO A 302 12.83 5.01 -22.67
N ARG A 303 12.63 5.03 -24.00
CA ARG A 303 11.51 4.36 -24.65
C ARG A 303 11.50 2.86 -24.36
N ASN A 304 10.31 2.27 -24.47
CA ASN A 304 10.09 0.83 -24.43
C ASN A 304 10.51 0.25 -23.08
N THR A 305 10.14 0.94 -22.01
CA THR A 305 10.47 0.52 -20.65
C THR A 305 9.29 0.65 -19.72
N ILE A 306 9.39 -0.06 -18.60
CA ILE A 306 8.71 0.30 -17.37
C ILE A 306 9.75 1.04 -16.52
N CYS A 307 9.52 2.32 -16.24
CA CYS A 307 10.36 3.07 -15.31
C CYS A 307 9.77 3.01 -13.91
N PHE A 308 10.63 2.86 -12.91
CA PHE A 308 10.24 2.91 -11.50
C PHE A 308 11.40 3.41 -10.65
N LYS A 309 11.07 3.96 -9.49
CA LYS A 309 12.05 4.40 -8.50
C LYS A 309 11.69 3.79 -7.14
N PRO A 310 12.52 2.87 -6.60
CA PRO A 310 12.30 2.33 -5.26
C PRO A 310 12.59 3.41 -4.21
N LEU A 311 11.90 3.34 -3.07
CA LEU A 311 12.20 4.18 -1.92
C LEU A 311 13.19 3.49 -0.97
N THR A 312 13.01 2.19 -0.77
CA THR A 312 13.89 1.35 0.02
C THR A 312 14.33 0.13 -0.79
N GLY A 313 15.43 -0.46 -0.38
CA GLY A 313 15.90 -1.74 -0.89
C GLY A 313 15.14 -2.89 -0.25
N GLY A 314 15.45 -4.10 -0.68
CA GLY A 314 14.84 -5.33 -0.17
C GLY A 314 14.69 -6.39 -1.24
N THR A 315 14.09 -7.52 -0.87
CA THR A 315 13.79 -8.65 -1.76
C THR A 315 12.45 -8.49 -2.47
N SER A 316 12.50 -8.14 -3.74
CA SER A 316 11.34 -7.96 -4.62
C SER A 316 11.02 -9.23 -5.41
N GLY A 317 9.77 -9.37 -5.83
CA GLY A 317 9.35 -10.41 -6.75
C GLY A 317 9.34 -9.93 -8.19
N LEU A 318 10.18 -10.47 -9.06
CA LEU A 318 10.21 -10.15 -10.49
C LEU A 318 9.85 -11.39 -11.30
N SER A 319 8.95 -11.25 -12.27
CA SER A 319 8.59 -12.35 -13.16
C SER A 319 8.53 -11.98 -14.63
N PHE A 320 8.98 -12.94 -15.44
CA PHE A 320 8.88 -12.92 -16.89
C PHE A 320 8.08 -14.14 -17.35
N PHE A 321 7.35 -13.98 -18.44
CA PHE A 321 6.59 -15.05 -19.07
C PHE A 321 7.02 -15.24 -20.51
N ARG A 322 7.33 -16.49 -20.89
CA ARG A 322 7.68 -16.84 -22.26
C ARG A 322 6.45 -17.33 -23.02
N SER A 323 5.93 -16.49 -23.90
CA SER A 323 4.68 -16.74 -24.65
C SER A 323 4.78 -17.80 -25.74
N ASN A 324 5.92 -17.86 -26.43
CA ASN A 324 6.17 -18.72 -27.59
C ASN A 324 7.61 -19.27 -27.59
N GLN A 325 7.90 -20.22 -28.48
CA GLN A 325 9.28 -20.64 -28.73
C GLN A 325 10.06 -19.56 -29.50
N GLY A 326 10.67 -18.61 -28.79
CA GLY A 326 11.68 -17.70 -29.35
C GLY A 326 13.04 -18.36 -29.57
N GLY A 327 14.08 -17.54 -29.64
CA GLY A 327 15.47 -17.99 -29.78
C GLY A 327 15.95 -18.93 -28.65
N ASP A 328 17.10 -19.55 -28.85
CA ASP A 328 17.72 -20.44 -27.85
C ASP A 328 18.08 -19.70 -26.56
N GLN A 329 18.43 -18.43 -26.69
CA GLN A 329 18.62 -17.49 -25.60
C GLN A 329 18.02 -16.13 -25.98
N GLU A 330 17.26 -15.55 -25.05
CA GLU A 330 16.64 -14.23 -25.17
C GLU A 330 16.79 -13.46 -23.86
N CYS A 331 16.92 -12.14 -23.92
CA CYS A 331 17.27 -11.34 -22.76
C CYS A 331 16.28 -10.18 -22.52
N ILE A 332 15.75 -10.13 -21.29
CA ILE A 332 15.10 -8.97 -20.69
C ILE A 332 16.07 -8.42 -19.64
N SER A 333 16.03 -7.13 -19.37
CA SER A 333 16.98 -6.49 -18.47
C SER A 333 16.31 -5.54 -17.52
N VAL A 334 16.86 -5.50 -16.31
CA VAL A 334 16.64 -4.40 -15.37
C VAL A 334 17.91 -3.56 -15.41
N TYR A 335 17.77 -2.31 -15.83
CA TYR A 335 18.85 -1.34 -15.78
C TYR A 335 18.69 -0.48 -14.54
N HIS A 336 19.82 -0.11 -13.94
CA HIS A 336 19.86 0.81 -12.82
C HIS A 336 20.85 1.93 -13.09
N TYR A 337 20.55 3.11 -12.58
CA TYR A 337 21.33 4.32 -12.81
C TYR A 337 21.06 5.38 -11.74
N LYS A 338 21.95 6.36 -11.62
CA LYS A 338 21.74 7.56 -10.82
C LYS A 338 21.51 8.78 -11.70
N ARG A 339 20.90 9.81 -11.14
CA ARG A 339 20.94 11.16 -11.71
C ARG A 339 21.76 12.10 -10.83
N VAL A 340 22.73 12.78 -11.45
CA VAL A 340 23.52 13.85 -10.82
C VAL A 340 23.40 15.07 -11.72
N ASN A 341 22.87 16.18 -11.20
CA ASN A 341 22.61 17.40 -11.98
C ASN A 341 21.81 17.16 -13.27
N ASN A 342 20.73 16.37 -13.17
CA ASN A 342 19.91 15.90 -14.30
C ASN A 342 20.62 15.04 -15.36
N GLN A 343 21.87 14.64 -15.13
CA GLN A 343 22.61 13.72 -16.01
C GLN A 343 22.59 12.31 -15.43
N ILE A 344 22.34 11.33 -16.29
CA ILE A 344 22.38 9.91 -15.97
C ILE A 344 23.83 9.48 -15.81
N THR A 345 24.12 8.85 -14.69
CA THR A 345 25.43 8.36 -14.33
C THR A 345 25.31 6.93 -13.82
N ASN A 346 26.42 6.19 -13.92
CA ASN A 346 26.52 4.80 -13.46
C ASN A 346 25.40 3.88 -13.99
N LEU A 347 25.06 3.98 -15.28
CA LEU A 347 24.16 3.04 -15.93
C LEU A 347 24.80 1.64 -15.95
N LYS A 348 24.09 0.66 -15.40
CA LYS A 348 24.45 -0.76 -15.41
C LYS A 348 23.23 -1.63 -15.73
N GLU A 349 23.52 -2.84 -16.18
CA GLU A 349 22.53 -3.82 -16.61
C GLU A 349 22.58 -5.08 -15.73
N THR A 350 21.45 -5.45 -15.12
CA THR A 350 21.20 -6.81 -14.65
C THR A 350 20.38 -7.51 -15.72
N ARG A 351 21.06 -8.36 -16.51
CA ARG A 351 20.50 -9.07 -17.64
C ARG A 351 19.95 -10.42 -17.22
N PHE A 352 18.73 -10.73 -17.61
CA PHE A 352 18.08 -12.02 -17.41
C PHE A 352 18.04 -12.78 -18.73
N ALA A 353 18.95 -13.74 -18.88
CA ALA A 353 19.05 -14.62 -20.03
C ALA A 353 18.11 -15.82 -19.86
N ILE A 354 17.07 -15.85 -20.68
CA ILE A 354 16.02 -16.87 -20.71
C ILE A 354 16.42 -17.93 -21.73
N ILE A 355 16.72 -19.14 -21.26
CA ILE A 355 17.28 -20.24 -22.05
C ILE A 355 16.19 -21.22 -22.45
N LYS A 356 16.04 -21.50 -23.75
CA LYS A 356 15.02 -22.39 -24.32
C LYS A 356 15.08 -23.83 -23.84
N GLY A 357 16.27 -24.38 -23.64
CA GLY A 357 16.44 -25.71 -23.10
C GLY A 357 15.96 -25.85 -21.64
N THR A 358 15.77 -24.73 -20.94
CA THR A 358 15.52 -24.71 -19.49
C THR A 358 14.15 -24.12 -19.15
N LEU A 359 13.82 -22.95 -19.70
CA LEU A 359 12.48 -22.37 -19.63
C LEU A 359 11.75 -22.66 -20.95
N GLY A 360 10.76 -23.54 -20.86
CA GLY A 360 9.95 -24.02 -21.96
C GLY A 360 9.01 -22.96 -22.52
N ASN A 361 8.13 -23.40 -23.41
CA ASN A 361 7.09 -22.53 -23.96
C ASN A 361 5.91 -22.40 -22.99
N ARG A 362 5.34 -21.20 -22.89
CA ARG A 362 4.22 -20.86 -22.00
C ARG A 362 4.56 -21.05 -20.53
N GLU A 363 5.79 -20.72 -20.16
CA GLU A 363 6.27 -20.84 -18.80
C GLU A 363 6.62 -19.46 -18.23
N GLY A 364 6.21 -19.22 -17.00
CA GLY A 364 6.59 -18.07 -16.20
C GLY A 364 7.73 -18.42 -15.27
N VAL A 365 8.68 -17.50 -15.09
CA VAL A 365 9.74 -17.62 -14.09
C VAL A 365 9.63 -16.48 -13.09
N TYR A 366 9.61 -16.80 -11.81
CA TYR A 366 9.62 -15.86 -10.69
C TYR A 366 11.00 -15.86 -10.04
N ILE A 367 11.54 -14.67 -9.80
CA ILE A 367 12.90 -14.44 -9.35
C ILE A 367 12.82 -13.52 -8.13
N ASP A 368 13.53 -13.89 -7.06
CA ASP A 368 13.78 -12.96 -5.96
C ASP A 368 14.84 -11.97 -6.43
N PHE A 369 14.43 -10.74 -6.64
CA PHE A 369 15.25 -9.65 -7.13
C PHE A 369 15.51 -8.67 -5.97
N VAL A 370 16.74 -8.63 -5.49
CA VAL A 370 17.13 -7.82 -4.33
C VAL A 370 17.75 -6.51 -4.78
N ILE A 371 17.13 -5.40 -4.38
CA ILE A 371 17.71 -4.06 -4.50
C ILE A 371 18.42 -3.74 -3.19
N PRO A 372 19.75 -3.51 -3.17
CA PRO A 372 20.43 -3.10 -1.94
C PRO A 372 19.88 -1.79 -1.39
N GLN A 373 19.71 -1.69 -0.07
CA GLN A 373 19.24 -0.46 0.60
C GLN A 373 20.13 0.75 0.27
N SER A 374 21.44 0.54 0.14
CA SER A 374 22.38 1.59 -0.25
C SER A 374 22.06 2.20 -1.62
N MET A 375 21.55 1.42 -2.57
CA MET A 375 21.15 1.95 -3.88
C MET A 375 19.86 2.77 -3.79
N ALA A 376 18.87 2.31 -3.03
CA ALA A 376 17.64 3.07 -2.83
C ALA A 376 17.95 4.41 -2.13
N ALA A 377 18.76 4.39 -1.05
CA ALA A 377 19.18 5.57 -0.31
C ALA A 377 19.99 6.58 -1.15
N GLU A 378 20.78 6.09 -2.10
CA GLU A 378 21.51 6.93 -3.06
C GLU A 378 20.64 7.43 -4.23
N GLY A 379 19.33 7.13 -4.20
CA GLY A 379 18.35 7.62 -5.17
C GLY A 379 18.45 6.99 -6.55
N TYR A 380 18.94 5.74 -6.64
CA TYR A 380 18.96 5.03 -7.92
C TYR A 380 17.56 4.88 -8.50
N GLU A 381 17.48 5.04 -9.81
CA GLU A 381 16.31 4.79 -10.62
C GLU A 381 16.51 3.50 -11.43
N PHE A 382 15.40 2.86 -11.77
CA PHE A 382 15.39 1.58 -12.44
C PHE A 382 14.47 1.58 -13.64
N VAL A 383 14.84 0.82 -14.66
CA VAL A 383 13.99 0.56 -15.82
C VAL A 383 14.01 -0.91 -16.18
N VAL A 384 12.84 -1.51 -16.37
CA VAL A 384 12.72 -2.81 -17.04
C VAL A 384 12.56 -2.57 -18.53
N GLY A 385 13.36 -3.25 -19.36
CA GLY A 385 13.28 -3.14 -20.81
C GLY A 385 13.97 -4.29 -21.53
N ILE A 386 14.01 -4.20 -22.86
CA ILE A 386 14.80 -5.14 -23.68
C ILE A 386 16.30 -4.97 -23.44
N SER A 387 17.05 -6.07 -23.54
CA SER A 387 18.51 -6.03 -23.57
C SER A 387 19.00 -5.59 -24.95
N SER A 388 20.12 -4.86 -25.01
CA SER A 388 20.84 -4.64 -26.27
C SER A 388 21.50 -5.93 -26.79
N TYR A 389 21.66 -6.94 -25.93
CA TYR A 389 22.23 -8.24 -26.25
C TYR A 389 21.13 -9.30 -26.33
N LEU A 390 20.92 -9.87 -27.52
CA LEU A 390 19.88 -10.88 -27.78
C LEU A 390 18.51 -10.47 -27.21
N PRO A 391 17.93 -9.35 -27.67
CA PRO A 391 16.68 -8.82 -27.14
C PRO A 391 15.56 -9.87 -27.17
N ALA A 392 14.78 -9.94 -26.10
CA ALA A 392 13.68 -10.89 -26.03
C ALA A 392 12.60 -10.61 -27.08
N THR A 393 12.21 -11.67 -27.79
CA THR A 393 11.19 -11.62 -28.84
C THR A 393 9.95 -12.43 -28.46
N SER A 394 10.10 -13.37 -27.52
CA SER A 394 9.03 -14.25 -27.06
C SER A 394 8.74 -14.16 -25.57
N ALA A 395 9.67 -13.61 -24.79
CA ALA A 395 9.51 -13.39 -23.36
C ALA A 395 9.16 -11.93 -23.04
N GLY A 396 8.16 -11.76 -22.19
CA GLY A 396 7.68 -10.45 -21.74
C GLY A 396 7.70 -10.31 -20.22
N PHE A 397 7.62 -9.07 -19.76
CA PHE A 397 7.42 -8.73 -18.37
C PHE A 397 6.03 -9.19 -17.91
N MET A 398 5.95 -9.94 -16.80
CA MET A 398 4.67 -10.47 -16.30
C MET A 398 4.25 -9.85 -14.98
N TYR A 399 5.20 -9.54 -14.11
CA TYR A 399 4.90 -9.13 -12.74
C TYR A 399 6.12 -8.49 -12.09
N LEU A 400 5.90 -7.44 -11.32
CA LEU A 400 6.86 -6.89 -10.36
C LEU A 400 6.11 -6.55 -9.08
N SER A 401 6.60 -7.03 -7.96
CA SER A 401 6.27 -6.53 -6.63
C SER A 401 7.57 -6.06 -6.01
N LEU A 402 7.77 -4.74 -5.92
CA LEU A 402 8.93 -4.24 -5.21
C LEU A 402 8.70 -4.31 -3.72
N SER A 403 9.58 -5.02 -3.03
CA SER A 403 9.82 -4.78 -1.61
C SER A 403 10.37 -3.37 -1.48
N GLY A 404 9.80 -2.56 -0.61
CA GLY A 404 10.38 -1.25 -0.33
C GLY A 404 9.84 -0.11 -1.17
N THR A 405 8.55 -0.16 -1.48
CA THR A 405 7.75 1.07 -1.49
C THR A 405 6.94 1.23 -0.21
N ASP A 406 7.51 0.73 0.89
CA ASP A 406 7.03 0.68 2.28
C ASP A 406 6.15 -0.52 2.71
N GLN A 407 6.86 -1.59 3.12
CA GLN A 407 6.58 -2.34 4.36
C GLN A 407 7.88 -2.59 5.16
N SER A 408 8.94 -1.80 4.97
CA SER A 408 10.09 -1.76 5.88
C SER A 408 10.88 -0.47 5.71
N GLY A 409 10.92 0.34 6.78
CA GLY A 409 11.35 1.72 6.82
C GLY A 409 12.79 1.99 6.38
N GLY A 410 12.97 3.10 5.67
CA GLY A 410 14.13 3.96 5.92
C GLY A 410 13.87 4.79 7.18
N ASP A 411 14.94 5.27 7.84
CA ASP A 411 14.91 5.95 9.14
C ASP A 411 14.05 7.25 9.22
N ASN A 412 13.37 7.64 8.14
CA ASN A 412 12.58 8.87 8.03
C ASN A 412 11.12 8.66 7.57
N ASN A 413 10.65 7.42 7.38
CA ASN A 413 9.26 7.18 7.01
C ASN A 413 8.34 7.27 8.23
N ALA A 414 7.13 7.78 8.00
CA ALA A 414 6.06 7.69 8.98
C ALA A 414 5.65 6.22 9.13
N GLN A 415 5.43 5.76 10.35
CA GLN A 415 5.14 4.35 10.65
C GLN A 415 3.79 4.19 11.33
N VAL A 416 3.06 3.15 10.94
CA VAL A 416 1.79 2.73 11.51
C VAL A 416 1.96 1.33 12.07
N GLN A 417 1.89 1.22 13.39
CA GLN A 417 2.14 -0.02 14.12
C GLN A 417 1.02 -0.28 15.14
N SER A 418 0.56 -1.52 15.27
CA SER A 418 -0.36 -1.95 16.32
C SER A 418 -1.55 -1.00 16.57
N VAL A 419 -2.19 -0.54 15.48
CA VAL A 419 -3.45 0.21 15.51
C VAL A 419 -4.60 -0.76 15.27
N ASP A 420 -5.34 -1.12 16.31
CA ASP A 420 -6.26 -2.26 16.25
C ASP A 420 -7.46 -2.13 17.20
N PHE A 421 -8.47 -2.96 16.97
CA PHE A 421 -9.54 -3.16 17.93
C PHE A 421 -9.04 -3.99 19.12
N THR A 422 -9.47 -3.65 20.34
CA THR A 422 -9.04 -4.32 21.58
C THR A 422 -10.18 -4.55 22.57
N TYR A 423 -9.98 -5.43 23.54
CA TYR A 423 -10.92 -5.78 24.60
C TYR A 423 -10.29 -5.66 25.99
N TYR A 424 -11.11 -5.68 27.05
CA TYR A 424 -10.62 -5.81 28.42
C TYR A 424 -10.28 -7.25 28.76
N THR A 425 -9.05 -7.46 29.22
CA THR A 425 -8.56 -8.72 29.78
C THR A 425 -9.25 -9.04 31.11
N SER A 426 -9.03 -10.25 31.62
CA SER A 426 -9.54 -10.67 32.94
C SER A 426 -9.03 -9.81 34.10
N ALA A 427 -7.93 -9.08 33.91
CA ALA A 427 -7.36 -8.15 34.88
C ALA A 427 -8.04 -6.77 34.87
N GLY A 428 -9.00 -6.53 33.98
CA GLY A 428 -9.67 -5.23 33.83
C GLY A 428 -8.82 -4.16 33.14
N THR A 429 -7.76 -4.58 32.43
CA THR A 429 -6.91 -3.71 31.59
C THR A 429 -7.10 -4.07 30.11
N PHE A 430 -6.83 -3.14 29.21
CA PHE A 430 -6.74 -3.44 27.78
C PHE A 430 -5.57 -4.39 27.47
N GLU A 431 -5.64 -5.05 26.32
CA GLU A 431 -4.50 -5.78 25.78
C GLU A 431 -3.32 -4.85 25.53
N ASP A 432 -2.12 -5.31 25.86
CA ASP A 432 -0.90 -4.54 25.62
C ASP A 432 -0.49 -4.63 24.14
N LEU A 433 -0.77 -3.56 23.41
CA LEU A 433 -0.41 -3.41 22.00
C LEU A 433 1.09 -3.12 21.79
N THR A 434 1.85 -2.89 22.86
CA THR A 434 3.31 -2.72 22.80
C THR A 434 4.07 -4.03 23.00
N ASP A 435 3.38 -5.12 23.33
CA ASP A 435 3.98 -6.44 23.49
C ASP A 435 4.65 -6.85 22.17
N PRO A 436 5.96 -7.19 22.17
CA PRO A 436 6.65 -7.72 20.99
C PRO A 436 6.03 -8.98 20.39
N HIS A 437 5.14 -9.65 21.13
CA HIS A 437 4.39 -10.82 20.71
C HIS A 437 2.91 -10.52 20.42
N TYR A 438 2.49 -9.26 20.42
CA TYR A 438 1.15 -8.87 20.01
C TYR A 438 0.92 -9.31 18.55
N VAL A 439 -0.16 -10.05 18.33
CA VAL A 439 -0.59 -10.44 16.98
C VAL A 439 -1.82 -9.60 16.64
N PRO A 440 -1.73 -8.70 15.64
CA PRO A 440 -2.88 -7.93 15.20
C PRO A 440 -4.03 -8.84 14.83
N LYS A 441 -5.25 -8.41 15.14
CA LYS A 441 -6.48 -9.14 14.80
C LYS A 441 -6.78 -9.11 13.32
N LYS A 442 -6.07 -8.25 12.57
CA LYS A 442 -6.14 -8.09 11.11
C LYS A 442 -7.56 -7.97 10.59
N VAL A 443 -8.39 -7.19 11.29
CA VAL A 443 -9.78 -6.96 10.86
C VAL A 443 -9.82 -5.77 9.94
N HIS A 444 -10.35 -5.99 8.73
CA HIS A 444 -10.37 -4.99 7.67
C HIS A 444 -11.82 -4.61 7.33
N PHE A 445 -12.17 -3.35 7.60
CA PHE A 445 -13.48 -2.78 7.31
C PHE A 445 -13.30 -1.60 6.36
N ASP A 446 -13.65 -1.82 5.10
CA ASP A 446 -13.55 -0.86 4.00
C ASP A 446 -14.86 -0.09 3.82
N PHE A 447 -14.75 1.20 3.52
CA PHE A 447 -15.87 2.04 3.08
C PHE A 447 -15.32 3.02 2.04
N ASP A 448 -15.11 2.48 0.84
CA ASP A 448 -14.80 3.24 -0.38
C ASP A 448 -16.06 3.43 -1.25
N GLY A 449 -16.45 4.69 -1.46
CA GLY A 449 -17.62 5.04 -2.24
C GLY A 449 -18.41 6.20 -1.64
N VAL A 450 -19.69 6.26 -1.98
CA VAL A 450 -20.58 7.34 -1.56
C VAL A 450 -21.53 6.84 -0.49
N TYR A 451 -21.40 7.36 0.75
CA TYR A 451 -22.13 6.86 1.92
C TYR A 451 -22.74 7.97 2.77
N ASN A 452 -23.75 7.60 3.55
CA ASN A 452 -24.26 8.37 4.69
C ASN A 452 -24.84 7.44 5.76
N GLY A 453 -24.94 7.91 7.01
CA GLY A 453 -25.50 7.14 8.12
C GLY A 453 -24.44 6.73 9.14
N ASN A 454 -24.78 5.75 9.97
CA ASN A 454 -23.94 5.36 11.10
C ASN A 454 -23.35 3.95 10.94
N ALA A 455 -22.13 3.79 11.43
CA ALA A 455 -21.46 2.51 11.65
C ALA A 455 -20.98 2.41 13.10
N TYR A 456 -21.13 1.23 13.68
CA TYR A 456 -20.84 0.93 15.08
C TYR A 456 -19.95 -0.29 15.17
N PHE A 457 -18.95 -0.26 16.06
CA PHE A 457 -17.95 -1.30 16.22
C PHE A 457 -17.77 -1.63 17.70
N ASN A 458 -17.72 -2.92 18.03
CA ASN A 458 -17.59 -3.41 19.40
C ASN A 458 -16.71 -4.66 19.49
N MET A 459 -15.98 -4.77 20.59
CA MET A 459 -15.25 -5.97 21.01
C MET A 459 -15.87 -6.49 22.31
N LEU A 460 -16.05 -7.81 22.42
CA LEU A 460 -16.51 -8.41 23.67
C LEU A 460 -15.38 -8.49 24.71
N ASP A 461 -15.72 -8.21 25.95
CA ASP A 461 -14.78 -8.28 27.08
C ASP A 461 -14.65 -9.70 27.65
N TYR A 462 -13.56 -9.97 28.37
CA TYR A 462 -13.42 -11.22 29.12
C TYR A 462 -14.60 -11.38 30.12
N PRO A 463 -15.18 -12.58 30.30
CA PRO A 463 -14.79 -13.89 29.73
C PRO A 463 -15.42 -14.19 28.37
N SER A 464 -16.18 -13.26 27.81
CA SER A 464 -16.96 -13.44 26.57
C SER A 464 -16.21 -13.05 25.30
N ASN A 465 -14.97 -12.59 25.41
CA ASN A 465 -14.08 -12.35 24.28
C ASN A 465 -13.91 -13.61 23.41
N ASP A 466 -14.24 -13.51 22.14
CA ASP A 466 -14.05 -14.55 21.12
C ASP A 466 -13.12 -14.11 19.98
N GLY A 467 -12.38 -13.02 20.19
CA GLY A 467 -11.43 -12.45 19.23
C GLY A 467 -12.08 -11.68 18.07
N LYS A 468 -13.41 -11.46 18.11
CA LYS A 468 -14.15 -10.86 17.00
C LYS A 468 -14.53 -9.41 17.25
N VAL A 469 -14.49 -8.62 16.18
CA VAL A 469 -15.09 -7.30 16.10
C VAL A 469 -16.52 -7.45 15.58
N TYR A 470 -17.47 -7.12 16.43
CA TYR A 470 -18.87 -7.00 16.06
C TYR A 470 -19.12 -5.63 15.45
N PHE A 471 -19.91 -5.57 14.40
CA PHE A 471 -20.26 -4.30 13.79
C PHE A 471 -21.71 -4.26 13.30
N TYR A 472 -22.28 -3.06 13.34
CA TYR A 472 -23.59 -2.74 12.78
C TYR A 472 -23.43 -1.50 11.91
N TYR A 473 -24.21 -1.41 10.83
CA TYR A 473 -24.31 -0.20 10.03
C TYR A 473 -25.74 0.02 9.55
N ASP A 474 -26.10 1.29 9.40
CA ASP A 474 -27.39 1.68 8.82
C ASP A 474 -27.44 1.32 7.31
N PRO A 475 -28.61 1.06 6.70
CA PRO A 475 -28.70 0.61 5.31
C PRO A 475 -28.05 1.52 4.26
N ASN A 476 -27.90 2.82 4.55
CA ASN A 476 -27.30 3.79 3.65
C ASN A 476 -25.77 3.90 3.81
N PHE A 477 -25.21 3.23 4.82
CA PHE A 477 -23.79 3.11 5.08
C PHE A 477 -23.37 1.69 4.74
N VAL A 478 -22.47 1.50 3.77
CA VAL A 478 -22.03 0.14 3.41
C VAL A 478 -20.60 -0.05 3.86
N ILE A 479 -20.38 -1.10 4.66
CA ILE A 479 -19.04 -1.58 5.00
C ILE A 479 -18.80 -2.87 4.24
N THR A 480 -17.71 -2.89 3.48
CA THR A 480 -17.15 -4.11 2.89
C THR A 480 -16.23 -4.76 3.92
N ASN A 481 -16.46 -6.05 4.17
CA ASN A 481 -15.65 -6.87 5.04
C ASN A 481 -15.30 -8.15 4.29
N ASN A 482 -14.02 -8.32 3.95
CA ASN A 482 -13.54 -9.45 3.17
C ASN A 482 -13.22 -10.70 4.02
N LEU A 483 -13.35 -10.61 5.36
CA LEU A 483 -12.98 -11.65 6.33
C LEU A 483 -14.21 -12.29 7.00
N THR A 484 -15.31 -12.43 6.26
CA THR A 484 -16.62 -12.81 6.81
C THR A 484 -16.58 -14.14 7.59
N GLY A 485 -17.02 -14.10 8.85
CA GLY A 485 -17.32 -15.29 9.67
C GLY A 485 -16.27 -15.68 10.73
N THR A 486 -15.04 -15.17 10.64
CA THR A 486 -13.95 -15.53 11.57
C THR A 486 -13.52 -14.40 12.50
N VAL A 487 -13.51 -13.13 12.05
CA VAL A 487 -13.03 -12.00 12.87
C VAL A 487 -13.94 -10.76 12.82
N GLY A 488 -14.51 -10.39 11.66
CA GLY A 488 -15.50 -9.31 11.57
C GLY A 488 -16.94 -9.85 11.46
N VAL A 489 -17.79 -9.59 12.45
CA VAL A 489 -19.16 -10.13 12.51
C VAL A 489 -20.21 -9.02 12.38
N LYS A 490 -20.93 -9.01 11.26
CA LYS A 490 -22.04 -8.08 11.05
C LYS A 490 -23.25 -8.51 11.88
N THR A 491 -23.79 -7.63 12.72
CA THR A 491 -25.07 -7.86 13.41
C THR A 491 -26.24 -7.43 12.51
N SER A 492 -27.38 -8.10 12.65
CA SER A 492 -28.60 -7.77 11.88
C SER A 492 -29.34 -6.55 12.42
N THR A 493 -29.17 -6.22 13.69
CA THR A 493 -29.80 -5.08 14.35
C THR A 493 -28.82 -4.37 15.28
N TYR A 494 -29.03 -3.07 15.45
CA TYR A 494 -28.43 -2.29 16.52
C TYR A 494 -29.08 -2.66 17.86
N ASN A 495 -28.26 -2.76 18.91
CA ASN A 495 -28.74 -2.76 20.28
C ASN A 495 -27.73 -2.06 21.20
N SER A 496 -28.22 -1.34 22.20
CA SER A 496 -27.42 -0.54 23.13
C SER A 496 -26.65 -1.36 24.17
N THR A 497 -26.89 -2.67 24.26
CA THR A 497 -26.14 -3.58 25.14
C THR A 497 -24.82 -3.99 24.47
N THR A 498 -24.83 -4.24 23.16
CA THR A 498 -23.66 -4.62 22.36
C THR A 498 -22.89 -3.40 21.88
N PHE A 499 -23.59 -2.35 21.47
CA PHE A 499 -22.98 -1.09 21.05
C PHE A 499 -23.41 -0.02 22.05
N PRO A 500 -22.71 0.08 23.21
CA PRO A 500 -23.10 1.01 24.24
C PRO A 500 -23.10 2.44 23.68
N PRO A 501 -24.15 3.23 23.93
CA PRO A 501 -24.16 4.62 23.51
C PRO A 501 -23.09 5.41 24.27
N ARG A 502 -22.74 6.58 23.74
CA ARG A 502 -21.96 7.56 24.49
C ARG A 502 -22.63 7.84 25.83
N GLN A 503 -21.87 7.72 26.92
CA GLN A 503 -22.38 8.15 28.23
C GLN A 503 -22.41 9.68 28.26
N GLU A 504 -23.59 10.26 28.11
CA GLU A 504 -23.78 11.72 28.14
C GLU A 504 -23.77 12.29 29.58
N THR A 505 -23.88 11.42 30.58
CA THR A 505 -23.84 11.75 32.00
C THR A 505 -23.04 10.71 32.76
N SER A 506 -22.22 11.14 33.73
CA SER A 506 -21.47 10.24 34.64
C SER A 506 -22.43 9.42 35.52
N PRO A 507 -22.08 8.20 35.95
CA PRO A 507 -22.66 7.62 37.17
C PRO A 507 -22.39 8.51 38.40
#